data_AF-A0A9D8TS37-F1
#
_entry.id   AF-A0A9D8TS37-F1
#
_cell.length_a   1.000
_cell.length_b   1.000
_cell.length_c   1.000
_cell.angle_alpha   90.00
_cell.angle_beta   90.00
_cell.angle_gamma   90.00
#
_symmetry.space_group_name_H-M   'P 1'
#
loop_
_entity.id
_entity.type
_entity.pdbx_description
1 polymer ?
#
loop_
_entity_poly.entity_id
_entity_poly.type
_entity_poly.pdbx_seq_one_letter_code
_entity_poly.pdbx_strand_id
1 'polypeptide(L)'
;RLFGDCDKPSLLEDLEKHARIFAQFERAKTSDSQQNSVLLDLNTVQADAAKPFLLLLFSRRGEGKISDLDLLKVLRALRIYFLRRRLCDFAQNQEWGFPELTGKMDFLLSARDKEKAMFSLLASQDKSLRLPNDAEVEEKLKNMDFYSDNRKKKKFFLSLVEESLTHCRPNDEDENLTIEHIMPQSLNPEWREALGEDADELHSRLKNNIGNLTLAHCNLQAGNKSFEEKKAIYASQDGLQMARRCIEECKKWDESAILRREAWIADLFLNSILPVPTQYKAAENYSAENTKR
;
A
#
# COMPACT_ATOMS: atom_id res chain seq x y z
N ARG A 1 10.69 -38.07 21.12
CA ARG A 1 11.28 -36.70 21.18
C ARG A 1 11.10 -36.07 19.79
N LEU A 2 10.76 -34.78 19.69
CA LEU A 2 10.46 -34.10 18.41
C LEU A 2 11.54 -34.28 17.32
N PHE A 3 12.80 -34.52 17.70
CA PHE A 3 13.93 -34.74 16.79
C PHE A 3 14.69 -36.05 17.12
N GLY A 4 13.96 -37.10 17.52
CA GLY A 4 14.55 -38.37 17.97
C GLY A 4 15.42 -39.06 16.93
N ASP A 5 15.11 -38.87 15.65
CA ASP A 5 15.70 -39.59 14.51
C ASP A 5 16.57 -38.68 13.60
N CYS A 6 16.78 -37.41 13.98
CA CYS A 6 17.56 -36.46 13.19
C CYS A 6 19.03 -36.42 13.62
N ASP A 7 19.94 -36.40 12.65
CA ASP A 7 21.34 -36.07 12.90
C ASP A 7 21.45 -34.62 13.41
N LYS A 8 22.07 -34.43 14.59
CA LYS A 8 22.08 -33.13 15.27
C LYS A 8 22.86 -32.06 14.48
N PRO A 9 24.05 -32.35 13.90
CA PRO A 9 24.72 -31.44 12.97
C PRO A 9 23.83 -31.03 11.80
N SER A 10 23.21 -31.97 11.08
CA SER A 10 22.32 -31.64 9.96
C SER A 10 21.15 -30.74 10.39
N LEU A 11 20.56 -30.98 11.56
CA LEU A 11 19.49 -30.14 12.08
C LEU A 11 19.95 -28.70 12.37
N LEU A 12 21.17 -28.53 12.90
CA LEU A 12 21.74 -27.21 13.15
C LEU A 12 22.05 -26.46 11.85
N GLU A 13 22.56 -27.14 10.84
CA GLU A 13 22.79 -26.56 9.51
C GLU A 13 21.47 -26.10 8.87
N ASP A 14 20.42 -26.92 8.96
CA ASP A 14 19.09 -26.56 8.48
C ASP A 14 18.50 -25.36 9.23
N LEU A 15 18.63 -25.32 10.55
CA LEU A 15 18.18 -24.17 11.35
C LEU A 15 18.93 -22.90 10.98
N GLU A 16 20.26 -22.98 10.80
CA GLU A 16 21.08 -21.84 10.40
C GLU A 16 20.65 -21.31 9.01
N LYS A 17 20.42 -22.21 8.05
CA LYS A 17 19.94 -21.86 6.70
C LYS A 17 18.62 -21.07 6.78
N HIS A 18 17.64 -21.58 7.52
CA HIS A 18 16.33 -20.93 7.64
C HIS A 18 16.40 -19.63 8.45
N ALA A 19 17.26 -19.52 9.46
CA ALA A 19 17.49 -18.29 10.20
C ALA A 19 18.06 -17.18 9.31
N ARG A 20 19.02 -17.51 8.43
CA ARG A 20 19.56 -16.56 7.44
C ARG A 20 18.49 -16.09 6.46
N ILE A 21 17.65 -17.00 5.96
CA ILE A 21 16.52 -16.65 5.08
C ILE A 21 15.53 -15.73 5.80
N PHE A 22 15.15 -16.08 7.03
CA PHE A 22 14.25 -15.28 7.84
C PHE A 22 14.77 -13.86 8.02
N ALA A 23 16.07 -13.71 8.33
CA ALA A 23 16.70 -12.40 8.48
C ALA A 23 16.69 -11.57 7.18
N GLN A 24 16.70 -12.18 6.00
CA GLN A 24 16.67 -11.46 4.72
C GLN A 24 15.35 -10.71 4.53
N PHE A 25 14.20 -11.39 4.68
CA PHE A 25 12.92 -10.73 4.48
C PHE A 25 12.51 -9.87 5.68
N GLU A 26 12.87 -10.27 6.91
CA GLU A 26 12.55 -9.48 8.11
C GLU A 26 13.28 -8.13 8.12
N ARG A 27 14.52 -8.10 7.63
CA ARG A 27 15.32 -6.87 7.54
C ARG A 27 15.23 -6.19 6.17
N ALA A 28 14.40 -6.71 5.27
CA ALA A 28 14.30 -6.26 3.89
C ALA A 28 15.70 -6.11 3.23
N LYS A 29 16.58 -7.10 3.45
CA LYS A 29 17.99 -7.06 3.06
C LYS A 29 18.39 -8.32 2.31
N THR A 30 18.26 -8.24 1.00
CA THR A 30 18.71 -9.17 -0.02
C THR A 30 19.77 -8.50 -0.90
N SER A 31 20.31 -9.24 -1.87
CA SER A 31 21.20 -8.68 -2.90
C SER A 31 20.50 -7.81 -3.95
N ASP A 32 19.16 -7.82 -4.00
CA ASP A 32 18.35 -7.10 -4.98
C ASP A 32 17.58 -5.95 -4.31
N SER A 33 17.86 -4.72 -4.73
CA SER A 33 17.24 -3.52 -4.15
C SER A 33 15.74 -3.43 -4.41
N GLN A 34 15.24 -3.99 -5.51
CA GLN A 34 13.80 -4.03 -5.80
C GLN A 34 13.08 -5.00 -4.87
N GLN A 35 13.69 -6.16 -4.58
CA GLN A 35 13.16 -7.08 -3.57
C GLN A 35 13.14 -6.40 -2.19
N ASN A 36 14.20 -5.68 -1.84
CA ASN A 36 14.30 -4.96 -0.57
C ASN A 36 13.20 -3.91 -0.41
N SER A 37 12.94 -3.11 -1.45
CA SER A 37 11.83 -2.14 -1.45
C SER A 37 10.47 -2.82 -1.20
N VAL A 38 10.19 -3.91 -1.91
CA VAL A 38 8.92 -4.64 -1.76
C VAL A 38 8.79 -5.30 -0.37
N LEU A 39 9.89 -5.84 0.17
CA LEU A 39 9.92 -6.42 1.51
C LEU A 39 9.73 -5.37 2.61
N LEU A 40 10.32 -4.19 2.44
CA LEU A 40 10.10 -3.06 3.35
C LEU A 40 8.62 -2.67 3.39
N ASP A 41 7.95 -2.68 2.23
CA ASP A 41 6.51 -2.40 2.15
C ASP A 41 5.69 -3.47 2.88
N LEU A 42 6.01 -4.75 2.66
CA LEU A 42 5.38 -5.88 3.36
C LEU A 42 5.56 -5.79 4.88
N ASN A 43 6.74 -5.39 5.35
CA ASN A 43 7.01 -5.19 6.78
C ASN A 43 6.25 -3.97 7.33
N THR A 44 6.19 -2.88 6.56
CA THR A 44 5.46 -1.64 6.91
C THR A 44 3.97 -1.90 7.09
N VAL A 45 3.40 -2.78 6.25
CA VAL A 45 1.99 -3.19 6.36
C VAL A 45 1.76 -4.39 7.27
N GLN A 46 2.78 -4.84 8.02
CA GLN A 46 2.70 -5.96 8.97
C GLN A 46 2.12 -7.22 8.32
N ALA A 47 2.72 -7.65 7.21
CA ALA A 47 2.37 -8.88 6.50
C ALA A 47 2.88 -10.16 7.21
N ASP A 48 2.81 -10.21 8.55
CA ASP A 48 3.38 -11.30 9.36
C ASP A 48 2.83 -12.68 9.00
N ALA A 49 1.55 -12.73 8.60
CA ALA A 49 0.91 -13.96 8.15
C ALA A 49 1.62 -14.60 6.94
N ALA A 50 2.27 -13.81 6.07
CA ALA A 50 2.99 -14.34 4.93
C ALA A 50 4.35 -14.94 5.27
N LYS A 51 4.87 -14.77 6.49
CA LYS A 51 6.22 -15.21 6.88
C LYS A 51 6.49 -16.71 6.61
N PRO A 52 5.59 -17.66 6.92
CA PRO A 52 5.80 -19.06 6.58
C PRO A 52 5.92 -19.30 5.06
N PHE A 53 5.09 -18.62 4.27
CA PHE A 53 5.13 -18.69 2.81
C PHE A 53 6.42 -18.07 2.25
N LEU A 54 6.84 -16.91 2.77
CA LEU A 54 8.08 -16.25 2.39
C LEU A 54 9.31 -17.10 2.74
N LEU A 55 9.32 -17.73 3.92
CA LEU A 55 10.39 -18.64 4.32
C LEU A 55 10.55 -19.80 3.33
N LEU A 56 9.44 -20.43 2.94
CA LEU A 56 9.45 -21.49 1.93
C LEU A 56 9.90 -20.94 0.56
N LEU A 57 9.33 -19.82 0.12
CA LEU A 57 9.63 -19.21 -1.18
C LEU A 57 11.13 -18.87 -1.33
N PHE A 58 11.73 -18.24 -0.32
CA PHE A 58 13.16 -17.93 -0.31
C PHE A 58 14.04 -19.19 -0.18
N SER A 59 13.58 -20.22 0.53
CA SER A 59 14.26 -21.52 0.54
C SER A 59 14.31 -22.14 -0.86
N ARG A 60 13.19 -22.09 -1.62
CA ARG A 60 13.12 -22.52 -3.02
C ARG A 60 14.00 -21.69 -3.95
N ARG A 61 14.15 -20.39 -3.67
CA ARG A 61 15.11 -19.52 -4.37
C ARG A 61 16.56 -19.96 -4.09
N GLY A 62 16.90 -20.26 -2.85
CA GLY A 62 18.21 -20.80 -2.47
C GLY A 62 18.52 -22.17 -3.11
N GLU A 63 17.49 -22.96 -3.42
CA GLU A 63 17.60 -24.23 -4.18
C GLU A 63 17.66 -24.03 -5.70
N GLY A 64 17.58 -22.79 -6.20
CA GLY A 64 17.57 -22.49 -7.64
C GLY A 64 16.26 -22.83 -8.35
N LYS A 65 15.17 -23.11 -7.62
CA LYS A 65 13.86 -23.47 -8.19
C LYS A 65 13.03 -22.27 -8.64
N ILE A 66 13.39 -21.07 -8.20
CA ILE A 66 12.79 -19.80 -8.64
C ILE A 66 13.89 -18.77 -8.84
N SER A 67 13.81 -18.03 -9.94
CA SER A 67 14.76 -16.95 -10.25
C SER A 67 14.49 -15.71 -9.41
N ASP A 68 15.46 -14.80 -9.29
CA ASP A 68 15.28 -13.52 -8.59
C ASP A 68 14.18 -12.65 -9.24
N LEU A 69 14.10 -12.67 -10.57
CA LEU A 69 13.06 -11.94 -11.30
C LEU A 69 11.65 -12.49 -10.98
N ASP A 70 11.52 -13.81 -10.91
CA ASP A 70 10.25 -14.45 -10.61
C ASP A 70 9.87 -14.34 -9.13
N LEU A 71 10.86 -14.39 -8.23
CA LEU A 71 10.67 -14.07 -6.82
C LEU A 71 10.11 -12.66 -6.65
N LEU A 72 10.69 -11.67 -7.33
CA LEU A 72 10.22 -10.29 -7.30
C LEU A 72 8.77 -10.15 -7.79
N LYS A 73 8.36 -10.87 -8.84
CA LYS A 73 6.97 -10.91 -9.32
C LYS A 73 6.00 -11.43 -8.25
N VAL A 74 6.38 -12.50 -7.55
CA VAL A 74 5.57 -13.06 -6.45
C VAL A 74 5.46 -12.05 -5.30
N LEU A 75 6.58 -11.44 -4.91
CA LEU A 75 6.61 -10.44 -3.84
C LEU A 75 5.75 -9.21 -4.19
N ARG A 76 5.76 -8.75 -5.44
CA ARG A 76 4.91 -7.65 -5.91
C ARG A 76 3.42 -7.99 -5.82
N ALA A 77 3.02 -9.18 -6.23
CA ALA A 77 1.63 -9.63 -6.09
C ALA A 77 1.18 -9.68 -4.63
N LEU A 78 2.04 -10.19 -3.73
CA LEU A 78 1.79 -10.19 -2.28
C LEU A 78 1.65 -8.76 -1.75
N ARG A 79 2.57 -7.87 -2.12
CA ARG A 79 2.54 -6.45 -1.73
C ARG A 79 1.22 -5.80 -2.15
N ILE A 80 0.78 -5.99 -3.39
CA ILE A 80 -0.47 -5.42 -3.90
C ILE A 80 -1.65 -5.95 -3.09
N TYR A 81 -1.70 -7.25 -2.84
CA TYR A 81 -2.76 -7.88 -2.03
C TYR A 81 -2.83 -7.31 -0.61
N PHE A 82 -1.71 -7.25 0.10
CA PHE A 82 -1.69 -6.72 1.46
C PHE A 82 -2.04 -5.23 1.50
N LEU A 83 -1.50 -4.43 0.57
CA LEU A 83 -1.80 -3.00 0.51
C LEU A 83 -3.28 -2.73 0.22
N ARG A 84 -3.89 -3.43 -0.75
CA ARG A 84 -5.33 -3.32 -1.02
C ARG A 84 -6.17 -3.70 0.20
N ARG A 85 -5.82 -4.79 0.89
CA ARG A 85 -6.51 -5.20 2.12
C ARG A 85 -6.37 -4.19 3.24
N ARG A 86 -5.17 -3.63 3.44
CA ARG A 86 -4.95 -2.60 4.45
C ARG A 86 -5.68 -1.31 4.10
N LEU A 87 -5.77 -0.95 2.83
CA LEU A 87 -6.53 0.22 2.39
C LEU A 87 -8.03 0.02 2.67
N CYS A 88 -8.56 -1.16 2.35
CA CYS A 88 -9.96 -1.57 2.59
C CYS A 88 -10.28 -1.94 4.04
N ASP A 89 -9.32 -1.81 4.97
CA ASP A 89 -9.43 -2.19 6.38
C ASP A 89 -9.85 -3.66 6.62
N PHE A 90 -9.44 -4.57 5.73
CA PHE A 90 -9.62 -6.02 5.89
C PHE A 90 -8.53 -6.60 6.80
N ALA A 91 -8.67 -6.34 8.11
CA ALA A 91 -7.73 -6.78 9.14
C ALA A 91 -8.00 -8.18 9.71
N GLN A 92 -9.21 -8.73 9.50
CA GLN A 92 -9.61 -10.01 10.10
C GLN A 92 -8.93 -11.22 9.43
N ASN A 93 -8.66 -12.27 10.23
CA ASN A 93 -8.25 -13.62 9.84
C ASN A 93 -6.99 -13.74 8.96
N GLN A 94 -6.13 -12.71 8.90
CA GLN A 94 -4.95 -12.71 8.03
C GLN A 94 -4.01 -13.89 8.31
N GLU A 95 -3.93 -14.32 9.56
CA GLU A 95 -3.02 -15.37 10.05
C GLU A 95 -3.33 -16.78 9.50
N TRP A 96 -4.52 -17.01 8.93
CA TRP A 96 -4.99 -18.37 8.62
C TRP A 96 -4.77 -18.81 7.16
N GLY A 97 -4.67 -17.88 6.21
CA GLY A 97 -4.64 -18.24 4.77
C GLY A 97 -3.28 -18.69 4.24
N PHE A 98 -2.21 -18.08 4.73
CA PHE A 98 -0.86 -18.31 4.20
C PHE A 98 -0.27 -19.69 4.47
N PRO A 99 -0.56 -20.36 5.60
CA PRO A 99 -0.21 -21.77 5.77
C PRO A 99 -0.79 -22.65 4.65
N GLU A 100 -2.03 -22.44 4.21
CA GLU A 100 -2.61 -23.20 3.10
C GLU A 100 -1.88 -22.92 1.77
N LEU A 101 -1.51 -21.65 1.53
CA LEU A 101 -0.74 -21.27 0.34
C LEU A 101 0.63 -21.96 0.27
N THR A 102 1.24 -22.34 1.40
CA THR A 102 2.48 -23.13 1.38
C THR A 102 2.30 -24.48 0.68
N GLY A 103 1.13 -25.11 0.83
CA GLY A 103 0.77 -26.36 0.14
C GLY A 103 0.54 -26.21 -1.36
N LYS A 104 0.44 -24.97 -1.86
CA LYS A 104 0.30 -24.65 -3.30
C LYS A 104 1.61 -24.20 -3.95
N MET A 105 2.74 -24.34 -3.25
CA MET A 105 4.05 -23.91 -3.74
C MET A 105 4.44 -24.59 -5.06
N ASP A 106 4.15 -25.88 -5.24
CA ASP A 106 4.48 -26.59 -6.48
C ASP A 106 3.69 -26.08 -7.71
N PHE A 107 2.43 -25.68 -7.50
CA PHE A 107 1.65 -25.00 -8.53
C PHE A 107 2.31 -23.67 -8.92
N LEU A 108 2.71 -22.86 -7.92
CA LEU A 108 3.42 -21.62 -8.17
C LEU A 108 4.74 -21.85 -8.91
N LEU A 109 5.54 -22.83 -8.49
CA LEU A 109 6.85 -23.15 -9.10
C LEU A 109 6.75 -23.75 -10.51
N SER A 110 5.66 -24.43 -10.85
CA SER A 110 5.43 -24.95 -12.21
C SER A 110 4.83 -23.93 -13.19
N ALA A 111 4.17 -22.88 -12.68
CA ALA A 111 3.55 -21.87 -13.52
C ALA A 111 4.58 -21.07 -14.36
N ARG A 112 4.27 -20.80 -15.63
CA ARG A 112 5.13 -19.97 -16.50
C ARG A 112 5.17 -18.50 -16.07
N ASP A 113 4.05 -17.99 -15.56
CA ASP A 113 3.88 -16.62 -15.11
C ASP A 113 3.59 -16.62 -13.61
N LYS A 114 4.61 -16.30 -12.80
CA LYS A 114 4.52 -16.35 -11.34
C LYS A 114 3.59 -15.29 -10.77
N GLU A 115 3.50 -14.14 -11.42
CA GLU A 115 2.62 -13.07 -10.98
C GLU A 115 1.16 -13.49 -11.14
N LYS A 116 0.78 -13.96 -12.32
CA LYS A 116 -0.58 -14.46 -12.58
C LYS A 116 -0.95 -15.64 -11.68
N ALA A 117 -0.01 -16.58 -11.48
CA ALA A 117 -0.23 -17.72 -10.59
C ALA A 117 -0.43 -17.27 -9.15
N MET A 118 0.37 -16.31 -8.66
CA MET A 118 0.21 -15.77 -7.31
C MET A 118 -1.13 -15.05 -7.14
N PHE A 119 -1.53 -14.20 -8.09
CA PHE A 119 -2.86 -13.58 -8.04
C PHE A 119 -4.00 -14.59 -8.08
N SER A 120 -3.87 -15.66 -8.87
CA SER A 120 -4.85 -16.76 -8.88
C SER A 120 -4.98 -17.44 -7.53
N LEU A 121 -3.87 -17.68 -6.83
CA LEU A 121 -3.87 -18.27 -5.50
C LEU A 121 -4.51 -17.33 -4.45
N LEU A 122 -4.24 -16.02 -4.55
CA LEU A 122 -4.79 -15.01 -3.65
C LEU A 122 -6.30 -14.81 -3.88
N ALA A 123 -6.74 -14.81 -5.14
CA ALA A 123 -8.14 -14.67 -5.52
C ALA A 123 -8.97 -15.94 -5.31
N SER A 124 -8.35 -17.09 -5.01
CA SER A 124 -9.03 -18.35 -4.69
C SER A 124 -9.11 -18.62 -3.19
N GLN A 125 -8.65 -17.71 -2.34
CA GLN A 125 -8.75 -17.83 -0.88
C GLN A 125 -10.20 -17.72 -0.40
N ASP A 126 -10.42 -18.01 0.88
CA ASP A 126 -11.70 -17.78 1.55
C ASP A 126 -12.19 -16.33 1.48
N LYS A 127 -13.49 -16.14 1.65
CA LYS A 127 -14.12 -14.80 1.66
C LYS A 127 -13.47 -13.84 2.66
N SER A 128 -13.02 -14.31 3.83
CA SER A 128 -12.35 -13.47 4.83
C SER A 128 -10.94 -13.03 4.39
N LEU A 129 -10.33 -13.79 3.48
CA LEU A 129 -8.97 -13.62 2.95
C LEU A 129 -8.95 -13.14 1.49
N ARG A 130 -10.11 -12.73 0.97
CA ARG A 130 -10.26 -12.33 -0.42
C ARG A 130 -9.39 -11.13 -0.81
N LEU A 131 -9.05 -11.06 -2.09
CA LEU A 131 -8.34 -9.95 -2.72
C LEU A 131 -9.33 -8.82 -3.05
N PRO A 132 -9.21 -7.61 -2.47
CA PRO A 132 -10.12 -6.52 -2.79
C PRO A 132 -10.02 -6.12 -4.27
N ASN A 133 -11.17 -5.97 -4.90
CA ASN A 133 -11.26 -5.56 -6.30
C ASN A 133 -11.17 -4.03 -6.46
N ASP A 134 -11.27 -3.51 -7.69
CA ASP A 134 -11.09 -2.07 -7.95
C ASP A 134 -12.23 -1.24 -7.37
N ALA A 135 -13.48 -1.74 -7.44
CA ALA A 135 -14.64 -1.04 -6.92
C ALA A 135 -14.57 -0.83 -5.41
N GLU A 136 -14.09 -1.83 -4.67
CA GLU A 136 -13.94 -1.75 -3.22
C GLU A 136 -12.83 -0.78 -2.79
N VAL A 137 -11.71 -0.80 -3.52
CA VAL A 137 -10.60 0.13 -3.28
C VAL A 137 -11.05 1.56 -3.57
N GLU A 138 -11.76 1.77 -4.67
CA GLU A 138 -12.30 3.06 -5.07
C GLU A 138 -13.33 3.60 -4.07
N GLU A 139 -14.31 2.78 -3.70
CA GLU A 139 -15.34 3.13 -2.71
C GLU A 139 -14.70 3.47 -1.36
N LYS A 140 -13.68 2.71 -0.95
CA LYS A 140 -12.97 2.99 0.29
C LYS A 140 -12.23 4.33 0.24
N LEU A 141 -11.52 4.62 -0.85
CA LEU A 141 -10.80 5.89 -1.01
C LEU A 141 -11.76 7.10 -1.00
N LYS A 142 -12.94 6.96 -1.59
CA LYS A 142 -14.00 7.97 -1.62
C LYS A 142 -14.59 8.29 -0.24
N ASN A 143 -14.86 7.23 0.54
CA ASN A 143 -15.63 7.36 1.77
C ASN A 143 -14.77 7.42 3.04
N MET A 144 -13.46 7.16 2.94
CA MET A 144 -12.63 7.12 4.13
C MET A 144 -12.32 8.51 4.67
N ASP A 145 -12.44 8.66 5.99
CA ASP A 145 -11.70 9.70 6.70
C ASP A 145 -10.20 9.33 6.63
N PHE A 146 -9.49 10.00 5.72
CA PHE A 146 -8.10 9.65 5.45
C PHE A 146 -7.15 10.14 6.55
N TYR A 147 -7.56 11.05 7.43
CA TYR A 147 -6.63 11.70 8.36
C TYR A 147 -6.82 11.32 9.83
N SER A 148 -8.05 11.08 10.28
CA SER A 148 -8.36 10.96 11.72
C SER A 148 -7.59 9.84 12.43
N ASP A 149 -7.36 8.71 11.76
CA ASP A 149 -6.70 7.54 12.35
C ASP A 149 -5.39 7.15 11.65
N ASN A 150 -4.42 6.72 12.48
CA ASN A 150 -3.15 6.13 12.08
C ASN A 150 -2.35 6.95 11.04
N ARG A 151 -1.93 8.16 11.42
CA ARG A 151 -1.17 9.10 10.56
C ARG A 151 0.04 8.47 9.85
N LYS A 152 0.75 7.54 10.50
CA LYS A 152 1.91 6.84 9.89
C LYS A 152 1.49 6.02 8.67
N LYS A 153 0.42 5.22 8.78
CA LYS A 153 -0.14 4.45 7.66
C LYS A 153 -0.56 5.37 6.50
N LYS A 154 -1.16 6.52 6.82
CA LYS A 154 -1.65 7.49 5.84
C LYS A 154 -0.51 8.21 5.11
N LYS A 155 0.53 8.62 5.84
CA LYS A 155 1.76 9.18 5.27
C LYS A 155 2.39 8.19 4.29
N PHE A 156 2.46 6.92 4.68
CA PHE A 156 2.97 5.84 3.82
C PHE A 156 2.14 5.69 2.52
N PHE A 157 0.80 5.66 2.59
CA PHE A 157 -0.01 5.61 1.36
C PHE A 157 0.19 6.83 0.45
N LEU A 158 0.33 8.04 1.01
CA LEU A 158 0.65 9.23 0.21
C LEU A 158 2.08 9.19 -0.34
N SER A 159 3.04 8.57 0.36
CA SER A 159 4.40 8.39 -0.17
C SER A 159 4.44 7.39 -1.32
N LEU A 160 3.54 6.41 -1.36
CA LEU A 160 3.32 5.56 -2.54
C LEU A 160 2.80 6.35 -3.74
N VAL A 161 1.90 7.31 -3.52
CA VAL A 161 1.40 8.19 -4.59
C VAL A 161 2.56 9.02 -5.13
N GLU A 162 3.34 9.64 -4.24
CA GLU A 162 4.51 10.43 -4.63
C GLU A 162 5.54 9.60 -5.40
N GLU A 163 5.88 8.40 -4.91
CA GLU A 163 6.78 7.46 -5.59
C GLU A 163 6.28 7.08 -7.00
N SER A 164 4.97 6.92 -7.18
CA SER A 164 4.40 6.62 -8.51
C SER A 164 4.60 7.76 -9.53
N LEU A 165 4.77 8.99 -9.04
CA LEU A 165 4.94 10.19 -9.86
C LEU A 165 6.41 10.51 -10.12
N THR A 166 7.30 10.21 -9.18
CA THR A 166 8.71 10.60 -9.21
C THR A 166 9.68 9.44 -9.40
N HIS A 167 9.22 8.20 -9.24
CA HIS A 167 10.03 6.99 -9.09
C HIS A 167 11.00 7.03 -7.89
N CYS A 168 10.77 7.93 -6.94
CA CYS A 168 11.56 8.09 -5.73
C CYS A 168 10.62 8.28 -4.54
N ARG A 169 10.59 7.30 -3.63
CA ARG A 169 9.76 7.44 -2.43
C ARG A 169 10.40 8.44 -1.46
N PRO A 170 9.65 9.44 -0.97
CA PRO A 170 10.11 10.29 0.12
C PRO A 170 10.51 9.47 1.35
N ASN A 171 11.46 9.98 2.13
CA ASN A 171 11.85 9.32 3.38
C ASN A 171 10.70 9.40 4.40
N ASP A 172 10.09 8.27 4.74
CA ASP A 172 9.01 8.22 5.71
C ASP A 172 9.47 8.61 7.13
N GLU A 173 10.78 8.48 7.43
CA GLU A 173 11.40 8.91 8.69
C GLU A 173 11.72 10.42 8.76
N ASP A 174 11.60 11.16 7.65
CA ASP A 174 11.75 12.61 7.69
C ASP A 174 10.61 13.23 8.50
N GLU A 175 10.94 13.76 9.68
CA GLU A 175 10.00 14.41 10.59
C GLU A 175 9.43 15.71 10.02
N ASN A 176 10.16 16.37 9.09
CA ASN A 176 9.68 17.59 8.44
C ASN A 176 8.64 17.27 7.37
N LEU A 177 8.69 16.08 6.77
CA LEU A 177 7.71 15.62 5.81
C LEU A 177 6.43 15.19 6.54
N THR A 178 5.39 16.01 6.45
CA THR A 178 4.12 15.79 7.13
C THR A 178 2.96 15.75 6.14
N ILE A 179 1.82 15.24 6.60
CA ILE A 179 0.56 15.35 5.84
C ILE A 179 0.02 16.75 6.07
N GLU A 180 -0.19 17.48 4.97
CA GLU A 180 -0.72 18.82 4.92
C GLU A 180 -2.16 18.82 4.39
N HIS A 181 -2.99 19.64 5.02
CA HIS A 181 -4.37 19.90 4.64
C HIS A 181 -4.42 21.13 3.72
N ILE A 182 -4.81 20.96 2.46
CA ILE A 182 -4.83 22.08 1.50
C ILE A 182 -5.92 23.07 1.91
N MET A 183 -7.17 22.61 1.96
CA MET A 183 -8.22 23.25 2.76
C MET A 183 -7.93 22.96 4.24
N PRO A 184 -7.66 23.99 5.06
CA PRO A 184 -7.13 23.83 6.41
C PRO A 184 -8.12 23.16 7.36
N GLN A 185 -7.61 22.65 8.48
CA GLN A 185 -8.45 22.02 9.50
C GLN A 185 -9.44 22.99 10.16
N SER A 186 -9.10 24.28 10.19
CA SER A 186 -9.98 25.35 10.67
C SER A 186 -10.11 26.40 9.57
N LEU A 187 -11.35 26.68 9.15
CA LEU A 187 -11.61 27.71 8.13
C LEU A 187 -11.39 29.11 8.70
N ASN A 188 -10.62 29.92 7.99
CA ASN A 188 -10.55 31.38 8.20
C ASN A 188 -11.66 32.09 7.37
N PRO A 189 -11.85 33.41 7.52
CA PRO A 189 -12.86 34.14 6.74
C PRO A 189 -12.70 34.01 5.22
N GLU A 190 -11.47 34.06 4.71
CA GLU A 190 -11.19 33.96 3.27
C GLU A 190 -11.57 32.59 2.69
N TRP A 191 -11.34 31.50 3.44
CA TRP A 191 -11.77 30.17 3.06
C TRP A 191 -13.29 30.03 3.08
N ARG A 192 -13.98 30.63 4.05
CA ARG A 192 -15.46 30.63 4.06
C ARG A 192 -16.01 31.39 2.86
N GLU A 193 -15.45 32.55 2.55
CA GLU A 193 -15.82 33.33 1.37
C GLU A 193 -15.55 32.55 0.07
N ALA A 194 -14.38 31.90 -0.03
CA ALA A 194 -14.04 31.09 -1.19
C ALA A 194 -14.98 29.88 -1.35
N LEU A 195 -15.35 29.19 -0.27
CA LEU A 195 -16.21 28.01 -0.32
C LEU A 195 -17.70 28.37 -0.50
N GLY A 196 -18.13 29.56 -0.10
CA GLY A 196 -19.50 30.05 -0.25
C GLY A 196 -20.43 29.71 0.92
N GLU A 197 -21.74 29.74 0.68
CA GLU A 197 -22.77 29.60 1.74
C GLU A 197 -22.70 28.25 2.47
N ASP A 198 -22.34 27.17 1.78
CA ASP A 198 -22.26 25.80 2.34
C ASP A 198 -20.86 25.43 2.87
N ALA A 199 -20.01 26.41 3.17
CA ALA A 199 -18.61 26.20 3.53
C ALA A 199 -18.39 25.21 4.69
N ASP A 200 -19.20 25.31 5.76
CA ASP A 200 -19.05 24.46 6.94
C ASP A 200 -19.50 23.00 6.67
N GLU A 201 -20.54 22.79 5.85
CA GLU A 201 -20.98 21.45 5.43
C GLU A 201 -19.94 20.77 4.54
N LEU A 202 -19.49 21.49 3.51
CA LEU A 202 -18.43 21.03 2.60
C LEU A 202 -17.16 20.69 3.38
N HIS A 203 -16.75 21.56 4.30
CA HIS A 203 -15.57 21.34 5.14
C HIS A 203 -15.70 20.10 6.01
N SER A 204 -16.84 19.92 6.68
CA SER A 204 -17.09 18.74 7.52
C SER A 204 -16.94 17.44 6.73
N ARG A 205 -17.45 17.41 5.49
CA ARG A 205 -17.39 16.24 4.61
C ARG A 205 -16.02 16.01 3.96
N LEU A 206 -15.35 17.08 3.51
CA LEU A 206 -14.18 16.97 2.62
C LEU A 206 -12.84 17.30 3.26
N LYS A 207 -12.80 17.83 4.50
CA LYS A 207 -11.54 18.19 5.18
C LYS A 207 -10.54 17.04 5.21
N ASN A 208 -10.99 15.83 5.52
CA ASN A 208 -10.11 14.67 5.62
C ASN A 208 -10.14 13.77 4.38
N ASN A 209 -10.72 14.24 3.28
CA ASN A 209 -10.74 13.53 2.02
C ASN A 209 -9.32 13.42 1.45
N ILE A 210 -8.95 12.29 0.83
CA ILE A 210 -7.61 12.09 0.27
C ILE A 210 -7.26 13.13 -0.80
N GLY A 211 -8.24 13.62 -1.55
CA GLY A 211 -8.07 14.70 -2.51
C GLY A 211 -7.68 16.03 -1.86
N ASN A 212 -7.98 16.24 -0.58
CA ASN A 212 -7.62 17.44 0.18
C ASN A 212 -6.25 17.33 0.91
N LEU A 213 -5.59 16.18 0.82
CA LEU A 213 -4.35 15.90 1.54
C LEU A 213 -3.16 15.83 0.61
N THR A 214 -2.03 16.33 1.08
CA THR A 214 -0.75 16.23 0.38
C THR A 214 0.40 15.96 1.34
N LEU A 215 1.55 15.51 0.84
CA LEU A 215 2.79 15.57 1.59
C LEU A 215 3.39 16.97 1.43
N ALA A 216 3.97 17.52 2.50
CA ALA A 216 4.68 18.79 2.47
C ALA A 216 5.76 18.86 3.57
N HIS A 217 6.86 19.55 3.28
CA HIS A 217 7.91 19.84 4.29
C HIS A 217 7.65 21.13 5.09
N CYS A 218 6.67 21.93 4.67
CA CYS A 218 6.45 23.30 5.15
C CYS A 218 5.09 23.50 5.82
N ASN A 219 4.51 22.47 6.43
CA ASN A 219 3.18 22.52 7.04
C ASN A 219 3.04 23.72 8.01
N LEU A 220 4.07 23.97 8.85
CA LEU A 220 4.12 25.13 9.74
C LEU A 220 4.05 26.49 9.02
N GLN A 221 4.57 26.60 7.79
CA GLN A 221 4.55 27.83 7.01
C GLN A 221 3.21 28.01 6.27
N ALA A 222 2.59 26.90 5.84
CA ALA A 222 1.32 26.91 5.11
C ALA A 222 0.12 27.16 6.05
N GLY A 223 0.02 26.42 7.15
CA GLY A 223 -0.99 26.63 8.20
C GLY A 223 -2.41 26.88 7.70
N ASN A 224 -3.04 27.96 8.16
CA ASN A 224 -4.39 28.39 7.74
C ASN A 224 -4.35 29.55 6.74
N LYS A 225 -3.28 29.67 5.94
CA LYS A 225 -3.18 30.68 4.89
C LYS A 225 -4.22 30.46 3.80
N SER A 226 -4.41 31.49 2.97
CA SER A 226 -5.24 31.43 1.78
C SER A 226 -4.75 30.33 0.82
N PHE A 227 -5.64 29.86 -0.06
CA PHE A 227 -5.26 28.89 -1.07
C PHE A 227 -4.11 29.39 -1.97
N GLU A 228 -4.16 30.66 -2.40
CA GLU A 228 -3.14 31.26 -3.26
C GLU A 228 -1.77 31.35 -2.57
N GLU A 229 -1.72 31.73 -1.30
CA GLU A 229 -0.46 31.71 -0.53
C GLU A 229 0.08 30.29 -0.38
N LYS A 230 -0.78 29.31 -0.05
CA LYS A 230 -0.38 27.90 0.08
C LYS A 230 0.19 27.37 -1.23
N LYS A 231 -0.44 27.71 -2.35
CA LYS A 231 -0.02 27.34 -3.69
C LYS A 231 1.37 27.88 -4.02
N ALA A 232 1.67 29.14 -3.69
CA ALA A 232 3.01 29.71 -3.85
C ALA A 232 4.06 28.98 -3.01
N ILE A 233 3.70 28.59 -1.77
CA ILE A 233 4.57 27.80 -0.91
C ILE A 233 4.83 26.42 -1.53
N TYR A 234 3.80 25.73 -2.00
CA TYR A 234 3.93 24.41 -2.63
C TYR A 234 4.77 24.44 -3.91
N ALA A 235 4.63 25.48 -4.73
CA ALA A 235 5.43 25.66 -5.93
C ALA A 235 6.94 25.79 -5.64
N SER A 236 7.31 26.34 -4.48
CA SER A 236 8.70 26.45 -4.04
C SER A 236 9.26 25.17 -3.39
N GLN A 237 8.45 24.12 -3.21
CA GLN A 237 8.91 22.83 -2.71
C GLN A 237 9.46 21.98 -3.84
N ASP A 238 10.76 21.70 -3.82
CA ASP A 238 11.37 20.74 -4.74
C ASP A 238 11.10 19.30 -4.33
N GLY A 239 10.89 18.44 -5.32
CA GLY A 239 10.80 16.98 -5.15
C GLY A 239 9.41 16.40 -4.82
N LEU A 240 8.39 17.21 -4.50
CA LEU A 240 7.02 16.73 -4.24
C LEU A 240 6.07 17.09 -5.41
N GLN A 241 5.84 16.13 -6.30
CA GLN A 241 5.01 16.24 -7.49
C GLN A 241 3.52 16.14 -7.18
N MET A 242 3.10 15.47 -6.11
CA MET A 242 1.68 15.40 -5.75
C MET A 242 1.12 16.77 -5.38
N ALA A 243 1.95 17.67 -4.85
CA ALA A 243 1.56 19.05 -4.57
C ALA A 243 1.60 19.96 -5.81
N ARG A 244 2.46 19.68 -6.80
CA ARG A 244 2.52 20.45 -8.05
C ARG A 244 1.38 20.06 -9.00
N ARG A 245 1.21 18.76 -9.21
CA ARG A 245 0.14 18.21 -10.05
C ARG A 245 -1.22 18.47 -9.40
N CYS A 246 -2.16 18.99 -10.18
CA CYS A 246 -3.52 19.34 -9.77
C CYS A 246 -3.68 20.54 -8.81
N ILE A 247 -2.70 20.94 -7.99
CA ILE A 247 -2.83 22.15 -7.15
C ILE A 247 -2.33 23.40 -7.89
N GLU A 248 -1.17 23.33 -8.54
CA GLU A 248 -0.49 24.50 -9.13
C GLU A 248 -1.30 25.13 -10.29
N GLU A 249 -2.06 24.34 -11.01
CA GLU A 249 -2.92 24.84 -12.09
C GLU A 249 -4.34 25.16 -11.61
N CYS A 250 -4.67 24.81 -10.37
CA CYS A 250 -6.00 25.05 -9.82
C CYS A 250 -6.17 26.52 -9.47
N LYS A 251 -7.26 27.13 -9.95
CA LYS A 251 -7.62 28.52 -9.65
C LYS A 251 -8.39 28.67 -8.35
N LYS A 252 -9.12 27.62 -7.95
CA LYS A 252 -10.00 27.63 -6.78
C LYS A 252 -10.06 26.25 -6.17
N TRP A 253 -9.79 26.17 -4.87
CA TRP A 253 -9.86 24.91 -4.13
C TRP A 253 -11.26 24.71 -3.53
N ASP A 254 -12.19 24.28 -4.37
CA ASP A 254 -13.58 23.97 -4.01
C ASP A 254 -13.84 22.45 -3.98
N GLU A 255 -15.08 22.07 -3.70
CA GLU A 255 -15.51 20.66 -3.73
C GLU A 255 -15.14 19.98 -5.04
N SER A 256 -15.37 20.65 -6.17
CA SER A 256 -15.08 20.06 -7.48
C SER A 256 -13.58 19.81 -7.66
N ALA A 257 -12.71 20.69 -7.16
CA ALA A 257 -11.26 20.48 -7.16
C ALA A 257 -10.85 19.28 -6.28
N ILE A 258 -11.41 19.18 -5.07
CA ILE A 258 -11.11 18.08 -4.14
C ILE A 258 -11.54 16.73 -4.73
N LEU A 259 -12.77 16.63 -5.25
CA LEU A 259 -13.30 15.37 -5.82
C LEU A 259 -12.58 14.98 -7.12
N ARG A 260 -12.20 15.95 -7.97
CA ARG A 260 -11.37 15.64 -9.15
C ARG A 260 -10.03 15.06 -8.75
N ARG A 261 -9.39 15.62 -7.72
CA ARG A 261 -8.10 15.11 -7.25
C ARG A 261 -8.23 13.76 -6.55
N GLU A 262 -9.29 13.55 -5.78
CA GLU A 262 -9.61 12.24 -5.21
C GLU A 262 -9.70 11.18 -6.32
N ALA A 263 -10.47 11.44 -7.38
CA ALA A 263 -10.61 10.53 -8.51
C ALA A 263 -9.26 10.25 -9.20
N TRP A 264 -8.43 11.28 -9.37
CA TRP A 264 -7.07 11.12 -9.91
C TRP A 264 -6.17 10.27 -9.01
N ILE A 265 -6.19 10.47 -7.69
CA ILE A 265 -5.43 9.64 -6.75
C ILE A 265 -5.94 8.20 -6.76
N ALA A 266 -7.26 7.99 -6.82
CA ALA A 266 -7.86 6.68 -6.94
C ALA A 266 -7.39 5.96 -8.22
N ASP A 267 -7.37 6.66 -9.36
CA ASP A 267 -6.85 6.14 -10.62
C ASP A 267 -5.38 5.69 -10.50
N LEU A 268 -4.52 6.51 -9.87
CA LEU A 268 -3.13 6.13 -9.59
C LEU A 268 -3.04 4.86 -8.74
N PHE A 269 -3.87 4.73 -7.70
CA PHE A 269 -3.91 3.51 -6.90
C PHE A 269 -4.30 2.29 -7.72
N LEU A 270 -5.34 2.40 -8.54
CA LEU A 270 -5.88 1.27 -9.28
C LEU A 270 -5.02 0.85 -10.47
N ASN A 271 -4.36 1.80 -11.13
CA ASN A 271 -3.67 1.54 -12.40
C ASN A 271 -2.14 1.56 -12.31
N SER A 272 -1.56 2.24 -11.32
CA SER A 272 -0.10 2.40 -11.20
C SER A 272 0.48 1.78 -9.93
N ILE A 273 -0.16 1.97 -8.77
CA ILE A 273 0.42 1.60 -7.47
C ILE A 273 0.03 0.17 -7.07
N LEU A 274 -1.25 -0.17 -7.22
CA LEU A 274 -1.87 -1.43 -6.79
C LEU A 274 -2.61 -2.15 -7.94
N PRO A 275 -2.07 -2.26 -9.16
CA PRO A 275 -2.80 -2.87 -10.26
C PRO A 275 -3.06 -4.36 -10.02
N VAL A 276 -4.26 -4.82 -10.36
CA VAL A 276 -4.57 -6.25 -10.44
C VAL A 276 -4.84 -6.65 -11.88
N PRO A 277 -4.59 -7.91 -12.28
CA PRO A 277 -4.98 -8.41 -13.59
C PRO A 277 -6.46 -8.16 -13.88
N THR A 278 -6.80 -7.87 -15.15
CA THR A 278 -8.14 -7.43 -15.58
C THR A 278 -9.29 -8.28 -15.03
N GLN A 279 -9.13 -9.61 -14.99
CA GLN A 279 -10.15 -10.54 -14.49
C GLN A 279 -10.49 -10.37 -13.00
N TYR A 280 -9.61 -9.76 -12.20
CA TYR A 280 -9.80 -9.55 -10.76
C TYR A 280 -10.27 -8.13 -10.42
N LYS A 281 -10.39 -7.25 -11.41
CA LYS A 281 -10.79 -5.84 -11.20
C LYS A 281 -12.24 -5.70 -10.73
N ALA A 282 -13.14 -6.57 -11.19
CA ALA A 282 -14.57 -6.51 -10.87
C ALA A 282 -15.12 -7.80 -10.22
N ALA A 283 -14.31 -8.85 -10.12
CA ALA A 283 -14.73 -10.10 -9.49
C ALA A 283 -14.70 -10.01 -7.96
N GLU A 284 -15.39 -10.90 -7.27
CA GLU A 284 -15.38 -10.93 -5.81
C GLU A 284 -14.06 -11.49 -5.22
N ASN A 285 -13.29 -12.20 -6.04
CA ASN A 285 -11.94 -12.73 -5.74
C ASN A 285 -11.86 -13.59 -4.47
N TYR A 286 -12.79 -14.52 -4.30
CA TYR A 286 -12.73 -15.60 -3.31
C TYR A 286 -13.34 -16.90 -3.82
N SER A 287 -13.02 -18.01 -3.16
CA SER A 287 -13.67 -19.31 -3.38
C SER A 287 -14.84 -19.49 -2.40
N ALA A 288 -16.03 -19.83 -2.92
CA ALA A 288 -17.21 -20.15 -2.11
C ALA A 288 -17.15 -21.55 -1.46
N GLU A 289 -16.24 -22.42 -1.91
CA GLU A 289 -16.13 -23.80 -1.42
C GLU A 289 -15.44 -23.89 -0.05
N ASN A 290 -14.56 -22.95 0.27
CA ASN A 290 -13.80 -22.95 1.52
C ASN A 290 -14.58 -22.38 2.72
N THR A 291 -15.73 -21.73 2.49
CA THR A 291 -16.52 -21.02 3.52
C THR A 291 -17.29 -21.96 4.48
N LYS A 292 -17.08 -23.28 4.38
CA LYS A 292 -17.80 -24.33 5.13
C LYS A 292 -16.93 -25.11 6.13
N ARG A 293 -15.73 -24.63 6.47
CA ARG A 293 -14.89 -25.24 7.52
C ARG A 293 -14.82 -24.40 8.77
#